data_AF-A0AAU8E3I1-F1
#
_entry.id   AF-A0AAU8E3I1-F1
#
_cell.length_a   1.000
_cell.length_b   1.000
_cell.length_c   1.000
_cell.angle_alpha   90.00
_cell.angle_beta   90.00
_cell.angle_gamma   90.00
#
_symmetry.space_group_name_H-M   'P 1'
#
loop_
_entity.id
_entity.type
_entity.pdbx_description
1 polymer ?
#
loop_
_entity_poly.entity_id
_entity_poly.type
_entity_poly.pdbx_seq_one_letter_code
_entity_poly.pdbx_strand_id
1 'polypeptide(L)'
;MCVNYKFPLSKTPPIKSVIQECMSWILCQPFTYFKSDDFNRASLEGDFILSNDQEHITFSISETQSTFSSGLLTYHKFSSAHDLNIKIEATVNEGHQWIKFFSIESIKEFPDQLPRLHISSLVIRLISKFGGGWDSELPIGISSIKLKETKADRNIARSIFEQTLKCALPIIYISASEKDKYALIPDRLARNLCGAAHVVVEPSRLFSRRLRHEVDSRNIYGGMIGVYWPSGAGATLFRRGSQDVKIFEHSIINEVFRASSTCGGKTYESVHFKQNF
;
A
#
# COMPACT_ATOMS: atom_id res chain seq x y z
N MET A 1 -13.15 8.49 3.08
CA MET A 1 -11.69 8.34 2.87
C MET A 1 -11.43 7.97 1.41
N CYS A 2 -10.32 8.41 0.79
CA CYS A 2 -9.96 7.99 -0.58
C CYS A 2 -8.62 7.26 -0.55
N VAL A 3 -8.50 6.11 -1.22
CA VAL A 3 -7.24 5.37 -1.29
C VAL A 3 -7.02 4.95 -2.73
N ASN A 4 -5.83 5.23 -3.27
CA ASN A 4 -5.44 4.85 -4.62
C ASN A 4 -3.98 4.41 -4.61
N TYR A 5 -3.71 3.16 -4.98
CA TYR A 5 -2.36 2.67 -5.19
C TYR A 5 -2.35 1.51 -6.17
N LYS A 6 -1.16 1.24 -6.74
CA LYS A 6 -0.93 0.13 -7.66
C LYS A 6 0.34 -0.62 -7.28
N PHE A 7 0.33 -1.94 -7.42
CA PHE A 7 1.49 -2.77 -7.16
C PHE A 7 1.56 -3.94 -8.16
N PRO A 8 2.76 -4.41 -8.51
CA PRO A 8 2.95 -5.56 -9.37
C PRO A 8 2.85 -6.89 -8.59
N LEU A 9 2.37 -7.93 -9.26
CA LEU A 9 2.51 -9.32 -8.82
C LEU A 9 3.77 -9.94 -9.44
N SER A 10 4.37 -10.95 -8.80
CA SER A 10 5.52 -11.65 -9.38
C SER A 10 5.12 -12.75 -10.36
N LYS A 11 4.01 -13.43 -10.09
CA LYS A 11 3.35 -14.31 -11.07
C LYS A 11 2.36 -13.51 -11.89
N THR A 12 2.00 -14.07 -13.05
CA THR A 12 0.90 -13.58 -13.90
C THR A 12 -0.23 -14.60 -13.98
N PRO A 13 -0.95 -14.87 -12.87
CA PRO A 13 -2.15 -15.69 -12.92
C PRO A 13 -3.19 -15.13 -13.90
N PRO A 14 -4.10 -15.97 -14.42
CA PRO A 14 -5.27 -15.50 -15.14
C PRO A 14 -6.02 -14.44 -14.32
N ILE A 15 -6.48 -13.37 -14.97
CA ILE A 15 -7.22 -12.28 -14.32
C ILE A 15 -8.37 -12.83 -13.48
N LYS A 16 -9.10 -13.82 -14.00
CA LYS A 16 -10.18 -14.51 -13.30
C LYS A 16 -9.77 -15.04 -11.92
N SER A 17 -8.57 -15.61 -11.79
CA SER A 17 -8.06 -16.11 -10.51
C SER A 17 -7.75 -15.00 -9.50
N VAL A 18 -7.30 -13.83 -9.98
CA VAL A 18 -7.12 -12.64 -9.15
C VAL A 18 -8.48 -12.13 -8.66
N ILE A 19 -9.44 -12.01 -9.57
CA ILE A 19 -10.79 -11.50 -9.27
C ILE A 19 -11.52 -12.44 -8.31
N GLN A 20 -11.36 -13.75 -8.42
CA GLN A 20 -11.86 -14.73 -7.44
C GLN A 20 -11.32 -14.45 -6.03
N GLU A 21 -10.03 -14.13 -5.91
CA GLU A 21 -9.42 -13.81 -4.62
C GLU A 21 -9.97 -12.49 -4.05
N CYS A 22 -10.15 -11.48 -4.90
CA CYS A 22 -10.76 -10.20 -4.54
C CYS A 22 -12.22 -10.35 -4.10
N MET A 23 -13.01 -11.15 -4.82
CA MET A 23 -14.39 -11.47 -4.48
C MET A 23 -14.48 -12.20 -3.15
N SER A 24 -13.65 -13.23 -2.96
CA SER A 24 -13.57 -13.92 -1.68
C SER A 24 -13.13 -13.01 -0.53
N TRP A 25 -12.33 -11.97 -0.81
CA TRP A 25 -12.01 -10.95 0.18
C TRP A 25 -13.19 -10.04 0.52
N ILE A 26 -13.96 -9.60 -0.48
CA ILE A 26 -15.20 -8.83 -0.27
C ILE A 26 -16.16 -9.64 0.62
N LEU A 27 -16.36 -10.93 0.33
CA LEU A 27 -17.24 -11.82 1.10
C LEU A 27 -16.80 -12.04 2.55
N CYS A 28 -15.52 -11.84 2.87
CA CYS A 28 -15.02 -11.89 4.24
C CYS A 28 -15.18 -10.56 4.99
N GLN A 29 -15.60 -9.48 4.32
CA GLN A 29 -15.74 -8.19 4.98
C GLN A 29 -17.00 -8.18 5.85
N PRO A 30 -16.94 -7.61 7.07
CA PRO A 30 -18.07 -7.61 8.00
C PRO A 30 -19.26 -6.77 7.51
N PHE A 31 -19.06 -5.93 6.48
CA PHE A 31 -20.06 -5.04 5.94
C PHE A 31 -20.77 -5.59 4.69
N THR A 32 -20.40 -6.77 4.18
CA THR A 32 -21.05 -7.35 2.99
C THR A 32 -22.31 -8.14 3.37
N TYR A 33 -23.38 -8.03 2.59
CA TYR A 33 -24.58 -8.88 2.70
C TYR A 33 -24.57 -10.04 1.71
N PHE A 34 -23.77 -9.97 0.64
CA PHE A 34 -23.56 -11.09 -0.26
C PHE A 34 -23.06 -12.34 0.46
N LYS A 35 -23.62 -13.50 0.06
CA LYS A 35 -23.25 -14.82 0.57
C LYS A 35 -22.50 -15.61 -0.50
N SER A 36 -21.85 -16.69 -0.08
CA SER A 36 -21.14 -17.61 -0.99
C SER A 36 -22.04 -18.16 -2.11
N ASP A 37 -23.33 -18.36 -1.84
CA ASP A 37 -24.29 -18.85 -2.85
C ASP A 37 -24.58 -17.84 -3.95
N ASP A 38 -24.53 -16.53 -3.65
CA ASP A 38 -24.68 -15.47 -4.64
C ASP A 38 -23.47 -15.45 -5.60
N PHE A 39 -22.29 -15.79 -5.07
CA PHE A 39 -21.06 -15.92 -5.85
C PHE A 39 -21.08 -17.13 -6.78
N ASN A 40 -21.61 -18.27 -6.33
CA ASN A 40 -21.72 -19.48 -7.17
C ASN A 40 -22.61 -19.26 -8.40
N ARG A 41 -23.48 -18.25 -8.37
CA ARG A 41 -24.33 -17.86 -9.51
C ARG A 41 -23.63 -16.95 -10.50
N ALA A 42 -22.52 -16.31 -10.12
CA ALA A 42 -21.73 -15.48 -11.02
C ALA A 42 -20.83 -16.36 -11.90
N SER A 43 -21.12 -16.41 -13.19
CA SER A 43 -20.18 -16.97 -14.16
C SER A 43 -19.00 -16.02 -14.30
N LEU A 44 -17.80 -16.50 -13.99
CA LEU A 44 -16.55 -15.77 -14.25
C LEU A 44 -16.08 -15.92 -15.71
N GLU A 45 -16.93 -16.46 -16.60
CA GLU A 45 -16.58 -16.63 -18.01
C GLU A 45 -16.57 -15.32 -18.79
N GLY A 46 -17.29 -14.29 -18.32
CA GLY A 46 -17.32 -12.95 -18.90
C GLY A 46 -17.79 -11.90 -17.90
N ASP A 47 -18.36 -10.82 -18.42
CA ASP A 47 -18.93 -9.75 -17.61
C ASP A 47 -20.12 -10.24 -16.77
N PHE A 48 -20.20 -9.79 -15.52
CA PHE A 48 -21.33 -10.10 -14.65
C PHE A 48 -21.70 -8.94 -13.74
N ILE A 49 -22.96 -8.96 -13.31
CA ILE A 49 -23.51 -8.02 -12.33
C ILE A 49 -24.24 -8.83 -11.28
N LEU A 50 -23.86 -8.65 -10.02
CA LEU A 50 -24.61 -9.12 -8.85
C LEU A 50 -25.14 -7.88 -8.14
N SER A 51 -26.40 -7.89 -7.75
CA SER A 51 -27.03 -6.74 -7.11
C SER A 51 -28.10 -7.18 -6.12
N ASN A 52 -28.17 -6.47 -5.00
CA ASN A 52 -29.27 -6.52 -4.04
C ASN A 52 -29.66 -5.06 -3.68
N ASP A 53 -30.61 -4.87 -2.77
CA ASP A 53 -31.14 -3.54 -2.44
C ASP A 53 -30.11 -2.55 -1.87
N GLN A 54 -28.95 -3.03 -1.39
CA GLN A 54 -27.95 -2.24 -0.69
C GLN A 54 -26.54 -2.35 -1.29
N GLU A 55 -26.31 -3.29 -2.20
CA GLU A 55 -24.98 -3.64 -2.69
C GLU A 55 -25.00 -4.07 -4.14
N HIS A 56 -23.99 -3.61 -4.88
CA HIS A 56 -23.78 -3.93 -6.28
C HIS A 56 -22.34 -4.37 -6.49
N ILE A 57 -22.16 -5.49 -7.17
CA ILE A 57 -20.88 -5.97 -7.66
C ILE A 57 -20.95 -6.03 -9.18
N THR A 58 -20.01 -5.39 -9.84
CA THR A 58 -19.84 -5.51 -11.29
C THR A 58 -18.44 -6.03 -11.60
N PHE A 59 -18.35 -6.93 -12.54
CA PHE A 59 -17.09 -7.34 -13.12
C PHE A 59 -17.16 -7.19 -14.63
N SER A 60 -16.14 -6.56 -15.20
CA SER A 60 -15.94 -6.48 -16.63
C SER A 60 -14.54 -6.93 -17.00
N ILE A 61 -14.42 -7.63 -18.12
CA ILE A 61 -13.14 -8.08 -18.67
C ILE A 61 -12.97 -7.56 -20.10
N SER A 62 -11.77 -7.09 -20.40
CA SER A 62 -11.38 -6.65 -21.74
C SER A 62 -10.10 -7.35 -22.14
N GLU A 63 -10.12 -8.01 -23.30
CA GLU A 63 -8.96 -8.67 -23.89
C GLU A 63 -8.74 -8.10 -25.29
N THR A 64 -7.52 -7.66 -25.56
CA THR A 64 -7.12 -7.20 -26.91
C THR A 64 -6.09 -8.16 -27.48
N GLN A 65 -5.92 -8.13 -28.81
CA GLN A 65 -5.44 -9.18 -29.73
C GLN A 65 -4.10 -9.93 -29.43
N SER A 66 -3.48 -9.82 -28.24
CA SER A 66 -2.64 -10.88 -27.61
C SER A 66 -1.83 -10.41 -26.40
N THR A 67 -1.58 -9.11 -26.25
CA THR A 67 -0.57 -8.59 -25.30
C THR A 67 -1.13 -7.87 -24.09
N PHE A 68 -2.40 -7.47 -24.14
CA PHE A 68 -3.06 -6.71 -23.09
C PHE A 68 -4.42 -7.34 -22.73
N SER A 69 -4.57 -7.60 -21.44
CA SER A 69 -5.85 -7.96 -20.84
C SER A 69 -6.07 -7.17 -19.55
N SER A 70 -7.31 -6.78 -19.29
CA SER A 70 -7.70 -6.10 -18.07
C SER A 70 -9.02 -6.63 -17.53
N GLY A 71 -9.13 -6.67 -16.20
CA GLY A 71 -10.37 -6.98 -15.50
C GLY A 71 -10.62 -5.95 -14.42
N LEU A 72 -11.84 -5.44 -14.36
CA LEU A 72 -12.28 -4.46 -13.39
C LEU A 72 -13.40 -5.04 -12.54
N LEU A 73 -13.13 -5.21 -11.25
CA LEU A 73 -14.13 -5.53 -10.23
C LEU A 73 -14.51 -4.26 -9.48
N THR A 74 -15.79 -3.92 -9.49
CA THR A 74 -16.34 -2.83 -8.69
C THR A 74 -17.29 -3.41 -7.64
N TYR A 75 -17.11 -3.00 -6.38
CA TYR A 75 -18.07 -3.21 -5.30
C TYR A 75 -18.58 -1.85 -4.85
N HIS A 76 -19.90 -1.73 -4.77
CA HIS A 76 -20.57 -0.51 -4.34
C HIS A 76 -21.59 -0.86 -3.27
N LYS A 77 -21.42 -0.31 -2.07
CA LYS A 77 -22.39 -0.38 -0.99
C LYS A 77 -23.08 0.96 -0.81
N PHE A 78 -24.39 0.93 -0.84
CA PHE A 78 -25.26 2.08 -0.66
C PHE A 78 -25.98 1.97 0.68
N SER A 79 -25.94 3.04 1.45
CA SER A 79 -26.81 3.19 2.62
C SER A 79 -27.24 4.65 2.76
N SER A 80 -28.20 4.92 3.64
CA SER A 80 -28.60 6.28 4.00
C SER A 80 -27.45 7.07 4.64
N ALA A 81 -26.63 6.43 5.47
CA ALA A 81 -25.59 7.09 6.25
C ALA A 81 -24.21 7.16 5.56
N HIS A 82 -23.86 6.15 4.75
CA HIS A 82 -22.56 6.08 4.07
C HIS A 82 -22.66 5.39 2.70
N ASP A 83 -21.73 5.75 1.83
CA ASP A 83 -21.66 5.24 0.46
C ASP A 83 -20.21 4.90 0.14
N LEU A 84 -19.98 3.61 -0.12
CA LEU A 84 -18.66 3.01 -0.26
C LEU A 84 -18.51 2.40 -1.65
N ASN A 85 -17.51 2.86 -2.39
CA ASN A 85 -17.14 2.33 -3.69
C ASN A 85 -15.69 1.80 -3.64
N ILE A 86 -15.51 0.57 -4.08
CA ILE A 86 -14.21 -0.12 -4.21
C ILE A 86 -14.07 -0.55 -5.66
N LYS A 87 -12.92 -0.27 -6.26
CA LYS A 87 -12.54 -0.69 -7.61
C LYS A 87 -11.21 -1.40 -7.54
N ILE A 88 -11.16 -2.60 -8.10
CA ILE A 88 -9.95 -3.40 -8.21
C ILE A 88 -9.75 -3.71 -9.68
N GLU A 89 -8.67 -3.17 -10.24
CA GLU A 89 -8.29 -3.37 -11.62
C GLU A 89 -7.07 -4.28 -11.66
N ALA A 90 -7.18 -5.42 -12.35
CA ALA A 90 -6.07 -6.29 -12.67
C ALA A 90 -5.72 -6.09 -14.15
N THR A 91 -4.50 -5.68 -14.43
CA THR A 91 -4.01 -5.46 -15.81
C THR A 91 -2.82 -6.35 -16.07
N VAL A 92 -2.83 -7.05 -17.20
CA VAL A 92 -1.67 -7.76 -17.73
C VAL A 92 -1.21 -7.02 -18.98
N ASN A 93 0.06 -6.60 -18.99
CA ASN A 93 0.70 -6.00 -20.15
C ASN A 93 2.07 -6.61 -20.34
N GLU A 94 2.36 -7.17 -21.52
CA GLU A 94 3.66 -7.77 -21.86
C GLU A 94 4.16 -8.76 -20.79
N GLY A 95 3.28 -9.63 -20.29
CA GLY A 95 3.62 -10.61 -19.25
C GLY A 95 3.89 -10.03 -17.86
N HIS A 96 3.56 -8.76 -17.62
CA HIS A 96 3.62 -8.13 -16.30
C HIS A 96 2.21 -7.84 -15.80
N GLN A 97 1.89 -8.32 -14.59
CA GLN A 97 0.58 -8.10 -14.00
C GLN A 97 0.63 -7.06 -12.89
N TRP A 98 -0.22 -6.05 -13.03
CA TRP A 98 -0.41 -4.97 -12.07
C TRP A 98 -1.80 -5.02 -11.48
N ILE A 99 -1.87 -4.81 -10.16
CA ILE A 99 -3.13 -4.64 -9.44
C ILE A 99 -3.21 -3.18 -9.02
N LYS A 100 -4.30 -2.52 -9.40
CA LYS A 100 -4.64 -1.17 -8.95
C LYS A 100 -5.86 -1.26 -8.06
N PHE A 101 -5.72 -0.72 -6.85
CA PHE A 101 -6.78 -0.61 -5.88
C PHE A 101 -7.20 0.84 -5.76
N PHE A 102 -8.50 1.07 -5.87
CA PHE A 102 -9.12 2.36 -5.61
C PHE A 102 -10.30 2.19 -4.68
N SER A 103 -10.40 3.00 -3.63
CA SER A 103 -11.59 3.04 -2.80
C SER A 103 -11.93 4.47 -2.43
N ILE A 104 -13.20 4.80 -2.51
CA ILE A 104 -13.77 6.05 -2.05
C ILE A 104 -14.94 5.75 -1.12
N GLU A 105 -14.89 6.34 0.05
CA GLU A 105 -15.95 6.29 1.04
C GLU A 105 -16.42 7.71 1.32
N SER A 106 -17.72 7.92 1.15
CA SER A 106 -18.40 9.17 1.44
C SER A 106 -19.39 8.97 2.59
N ILE A 107 -19.37 9.90 3.53
CA ILE A 107 -20.20 9.88 4.74
C ILE A 107 -21.28 10.94 4.54
N LYS A 108 -22.54 10.50 4.59
CA LYS A 108 -23.73 11.36 4.43
C LYS A 108 -24.28 11.80 5.79
N GLU A 109 -24.22 10.89 6.77
CA GLU A 109 -24.55 11.15 8.18
C GLU A 109 -23.44 10.56 9.03
N PHE A 110 -23.02 11.24 10.11
CA PHE A 110 -21.96 10.76 11.00
C PHE A 110 -22.41 9.45 11.67
N PRO A 111 -21.90 8.28 11.26
CA PRO A 111 -22.23 7.04 11.94
C PRO A 111 -21.37 6.91 13.20
N ASP A 112 -21.91 6.27 14.24
CA ASP A 112 -21.17 5.99 15.48
C ASP A 112 -19.90 5.13 15.24
N GLN A 113 -19.88 4.35 14.14
CA GLN A 113 -18.73 3.56 13.70
C GLN A 113 -18.61 3.54 12.18
N LEU A 114 -17.46 3.97 11.66
CA LEU A 114 -17.13 3.83 10.22
C LEU A 114 -16.61 2.41 9.92
N PRO A 115 -17.05 1.77 8.82
CA PRO A 115 -16.49 0.52 8.38
C PRO A 115 -15.01 0.70 8.02
N ARG A 116 -14.11 0.16 8.84
CA ARG A 116 -12.67 0.17 8.52
C ARG A 116 -12.38 -0.87 7.46
N LEU A 117 -12.20 -0.41 6.23
CA LEU A 117 -11.64 -1.23 5.18
C LEU A 117 -10.23 -1.66 5.54
N HIS A 118 -10.04 -2.95 5.81
CA HIS A 118 -8.73 -3.50 6.06
C HIS A 118 -8.05 -3.85 4.74
N ILE A 119 -7.79 -2.85 3.89
CA ILE A 119 -7.34 -3.06 2.50
C ILE A 119 -6.05 -3.89 2.45
N SER A 120 -5.16 -3.71 3.44
CA SER A 120 -3.91 -4.48 3.55
C SER A 120 -4.17 -5.98 3.66
N SER A 121 -5.35 -6.42 4.12
CA SER A 121 -5.72 -7.85 4.13
C SER A 121 -5.96 -8.40 2.71
N LEU A 122 -6.52 -7.61 1.79
CA LEU A 122 -6.63 -8.00 0.38
C LEU A 122 -5.25 -8.18 -0.23
N VAL A 123 -4.37 -7.19 -0.04
CA VAL A 123 -3.02 -7.22 -0.61
C VAL A 123 -2.22 -8.40 -0.04
N ILE A 124 -2.30 -8.64 1.27
CA ILE A 124 -1.68 -9.81 1.91
C ILE A 124 -2.16 -11.11 1.26
N ARG A 125 -3.46 -11.27 0.99
CA ARG A 125 -4.00 -12.46 0.32
C ARG A 125 -3.44 -12.62 -1.09
N LEU A 126 -3.45 -11.54 -1.88
CA LEU A 126 -2.92 -11.53 -3.24
C LEU A 126 -1.42 -11.87 -3.28
N ILE A 127 -0.61 -11.23 -2.44
CA ILE A 127 0.84 -11.50 -2.36
C ILE A 127 1.10 -12.92 -1.86
N SER A 128 0.35 -13.41 -0.88
CA SER A 128 0.55 -14.77 -0.35
C SER A 128 0.26 -15.84 -1.41
N LYS A 129 -0.72 -15.59 -2.29
CA LYS A 129 -1.14 -16.55 -3.33
C LYS A 129 -0.31 -16.42 -4.60
N PHE A 130 -0.08 -15.20 -5.06
CA PHE A 130 0.51 -14.91 -6.38
C PHE A 130 1.93 -14.36 -6.31
N GLY A 131 2.42 -14.02 -5.12
CA GLY A 131 3.72 -13.38 -4.92
C GLY A 131 3.70 -11.89 -5.27
N GLY A 132 4.50 -11.10 -4.57
CA GLY A 132 4.70 -9.68 -4.85
C GLY A 132 5.81 -9.48 -5.87
N GLY A 133 5.57 -8.61 -6.84
CA GLY A 133 6.54 -8.26 -7.88
C GLY A 133 7.60 -7.27 -7.37
N TRP A 134 8.30 -6.65 -8.32
CA TRP A 134 9.31 -5.63 -8.04
C TRP A 134 8.78 -4.23 -8.38
N ASP A 135 8.91 -3.30 -7.45
CA ASP A 135 8.65 -1.88 -7.67
C ASP A 135 10.01 -1.17 -7.75
N SER A 136 10.50 -0.99 -8.97
CA SER A 136 11.89 -0.64 -9.24
C SER A 136 12.85 -1.68 -8.64
N GLU A 137 13.66 -1.31 -7.65
CA GLU A 137 14.64 -2.20 -7.01
C GLU A 137 14.13 -2.82 -5.71
N LEU A 138 12.90 -2.49 -5.28
CA LEU A 138 12.34 -2.96 -4.01
C LEU A 138 11.28 -4.04 -4.25
N PRO A 139 11.40 -5.20 -3.60
CA PRO A 139 10.38 -6.24 -3.71
C PRO A 139 9.14 -5.85 -2.92
N ILE A 140 7.97 -6.10 -3.52
CA ILE A 140 6.69 -5.98 -2.84
C ILE A 140 6.51 -7.18 -1.92
N GLY A 141 6.25 -6.94 -0.64
CA GLY A 141 6.14 -8.00 0.35
C GLY A 141 5.29 -7.63 1.56
N ILE A 142 4.98 -8.66 2.36
CA ILE A 142 4.16 -8.55 3.58
C ILE A 142 5.02 -8.18 4.81
N SER A 143 6.34 -8.34 4.70
CA SER A 143 7.31 -8.06 5.77
C SER A 143 8.21 -6.90 5.40
N SER A 144 8.87 -6.30 6.40
CA SER A 144 9.83 -5.24 6.17
C SER A 144 11.08 -5.74 5.44
N ILE A 145 11.65 -4.88 4.59
CA ILE A 145 12.92 -5.09 3.89
C ILE A 145 14.03 -4.76 4.88
N LYS A 146 14.66 -5.80 5.43
CA LYS A 146 15.76 -5.67 6.39
C LYS A 146 17.09 -5.58 5.64
N LEU A 147 17.68 -4.39 5.67
CA LEU A 147 19.01 -4.16 5.13
C LEU A 147 20.07 -4.84 6.02
N LYS A 148 21.21 -5.15 5.43
CA LYS A 148 22.38 -5.79 6.05
C LYS A 148 23.59 -4.85 6.01
N GLU A 149 24.62 -5.16 6.79
CA GLU A 149 25.90 -4.43 6.82
C GLU A 149 26.76 -4.66 5.57
N THR A 150 26.17 -4.57 4.37
CA THR A 150 26.82 -4.80 3.08
C THR A 150 26.93 -3.50 2.29
N LYS A 151 27.83 -3.46 1.29
CA LYS A 151 27.93 -2.32 0.37
C LYS A 151 26.69 -2.22 -0.54
N ALA A 152 26.13 -3.35 -0.95
CA ALA A 152 24.94 -3.39 -1.80
C ALA A 152 23.73 -2.74 -1.10
N ASP A 153 23.47 -3.10 0.15
CA ASP A 153 22.34 -2.58 0.91
C ASP A 153 22.53 -1.10 1.30
N ARG A 154 23.78 -0.66 1.51
CA ARG A 154 24.09 0.79 1.64
C ARG A 154 23.81 1.55 0.36
N ASN A 155 24.09 0.99 -0.81
CA ASN A 155 23.74 1.61 -2.09
C ASN A 155 22.22 1.76 -2.26
N ILE A 156 21.43 0.76 -1.83
CA ILE A 156 19.96 0.86 -1.80
C ILE A 156 19.55 2.02 -0.88
N ALA A 157 20.07 2.07 0.36
CA ALA A 157 19.77 3.14 1.30
C ALA A 157 20.13 4.52 0.73
N ARG A 158 21.32 4.67 0.13
CA ARG A 158 21.74 5.90 -0.55
C ARG A 158 20.74 6.31 -1.64
N SER A 159 20.31 5.37 -2.47
CA SER A 159 19.37 5.63 -3.57
C SER A 159 18.00 6.12 -3.06
N ILE A 160 17.58 5.69 -1.86
CA ILE A 160 16.39 6.22 -1.18
C ILE A 160 16.60 7.69 -0.78
N PHE A 161 17.72 8.01 -0.12
CA PHE A 161 18.01 9.40 0.33
C PHE A 161 18.24 10.37 -0.83
N GLU A 162 18.83 9.90 -1.92
CA GLU A 162 19.03 10.66 -3.16
C GLU A 162 17.77 10.70 -4.04
N GLN A 163 16.71 9.97 -3.68
CA GLN A 163 15.46 9.86 -4.43
C GLN A 163 15.66 9.43 -5.89
N THR A 164 16.61 8.53 -6.14
CA THR A 164 16.92 8.00 -7.47
C THR A 164 16.13 6.73 -7.80
N LEU A 165 15.58 6.05 -6.79
CA LEU A 165 14.68 4.92 -6.99
C LEU A 165 13.34 5.38 -7.59
N LYS A 166 12.96 4.79 -8.72
CA LYS A 166 11.72 5.11 -9.44
C LYS A 166 10.54 4.25 -8.96
N CYS A 167 10.41 4.08 -7.65
CA CYS A 167 9.30 3.33 -7.06
C CYS A 167 7.97 4.09 -7.26
N ALA A 168 6.91 3.35 -7.61
CA ALA A 168 5.55 3.87 -7.67
C ALA A 168 4.95 4.06 -6.27
N LEU A 169 5.39 3.26 -5.29
CA LEU A 169 4.95 3.34 -3.90
C LEU A 169 5.94 4.16 -3.05
N PRO A 170 5.45 4.86 -2.01
CA PRO A 170 6.30 5.52 -1.03
C PRO A 170 7.21 4.52 -0.30
N ILE A 171 8.38 4.98 0.13
CA ILE A 171 9.36 4.19 0.87
C ILE A 171 9.47 4.73 2.29
N ILE A 172 9.13 3.91 3.27
CA ILE A 172 9.30 4.21 4.69
C ILE A 172 10.64 3.65 5.13
N TYR A 173 11.61 4.53 5.35
CA TYR A 173 12.90 4.18 5.91
C TYR A 173 12.88 4.31 7.44
N ILE A 174 13.25 3.25 8.14
CA ILE A 174 13.33 3.21 9.60
C ILE A 174 14.80 3.13 10.01
N SER A 175 15.28 4.19 10.66
CA SER A 175 16.64 4.20 11.21
C SER A 175 16.73 3.50 12.56
N ALA A 176 17.91 2.97 12.86
CA ALA A 176 18.27 2.41 14.15
C ALA A 176 18.57 3.55 15.14
N SER A 177 18.14 3.36 16.38
CA SER A 177 18.53 4.23 17.50
C SER A 177 19.95 3.94 17.98
N GLU A 178 20.46 4.75 18.91
CA GLU A 178 21.79 4.55 19.52
C GLU A 178 21.97 3.19 20.22
N LYS A 179 20.88 2.46 20.52
CA LYS A 179 20.91 1.11 21.11
C LYS A 179 20.54 0.01 20.12
N ASP A 180 20.62 0.28 18.81
CA ASP A 180 20.21 -0.64 17.74
C ASP A 180 18.75 -1.12 17.87
N LYS A 181 17.89 -0.26 18.43
CA LYS A 181 16.43 -0.47 18.53
C LYS A 181 15.67 0.44 17.58
N TYR A 182 14.46 0.04 17.21
CA TYR A 182 13.57 0.81 16.34
C TYR A 182 12.47 1.51 17.15
N ALA A 183 11.92 2.60 16.61
CA ALA A 183 10.86 3.38 17.26
C ALA A 183 9.50 2.66 17.28
N LEU A 184 9.30 1.64 16.46
CA LEU A 184 8.10 0.81 16.37
C LEU A 184 8.47 -0.60 15.90
N ILE A 185 7.49 -1.50 15.74
CA ILE A 185 7.70 -2.86 15.23
C ILE A 185 7.62 -2.83 13.69
N PRO A 186 8.73 -2.95 12.94
CA PRO A 186 8.73 -2.71 11.49
C PRO A 186 7.83 -3.67 10.71
N ASP A 187 7.84 -4.95 11.07
CA ASP A 187 7.02 -5.97 10.41
C ASP A 187 5.52 -5.77 10.68
N ARG A 188 5.13 -5.12 11.80
CA ARG A 188 3.74 -4.74 12.05
C ARG A 188 3.31 -3.58 11.14
N LEU A 189 4.17 -2.57 11.02
CA LEU A 189 3.93 -1.45 10.11
C LEU A 189 3.85 -1.93 8.64
N ALA A 190 4.76 -2.82 8.22
CA ALA A 190 4.76 -3.38 6.87
C ALA A 190 3.46 -4.13 6.54
N ARG A 191 2.93 -4.93 7.48
CA ARG A 191 1.63 -5.59 7.29
C ARG A 191 0.48 -4.59 7.20
N ASN A 192 0.50 -3.56 8.04
CA ASN A 192 -0.54 -2.52 8.03
C ASN A 192 -0.52 -1.68 6.75
N LEU A 193 0.62 -1.54 6.08
CA LEU A 193 0.81 -0.78 4.84
C LEU A 193 1.06 -1.67 3.61
N CYS A 194 0.75 -2.95 3.71
CA CYS A 194 1.00 -3.92 2.64
C CYS A 194 0.35 -3.45 1.33
N GLY A 195 1.16 -3.21 0.29
CA GLY A 195 0.74 -2.69 -1.02
C GLY A 195 0.59 -1.17 -1.12
N ALA A 196 0.64 -0.45 0.00
CA ALA A 196 0.55 1.01 0.04
C ALA A 196 1.92 1.69 0.20
N ALA A 197 2.91 1.00 0.79
CA ALA A 197 4.26 1.51 0.96
C ALA A 197 5.28 0.36 1.09
N HIS A 198 6.54 0.64 0.73
CA HIS A 198 7.68 -0.18 1.14
C HIS A 198 8.11 0.19 2.55
N VAL A 199 8.48 -0.79 3.38
CA VAL A 199 9.07 -0.54 4.70
C VAL A 199 10.49 -1.09 4.71
N VAL A 200 11.47 -0.18 4.73
CA VAL A 200 12.90 -0.49 4.70
C VAL A 200 13.50 -0.19 6.07
N VAL A 201 14.30 -1.11 6.60
CA VAL A 201 14.86 -1.05 7.95
C VAL A 201 16.36 -1.19 7.87
N GLU A 202 17.08 -0.21 8.42
CA GLU A 202 18.53 -0.31 8.52
C GLU A 202 18.96 -1.24 9.66
N PRO A 203 20.10 -1.94 9.55
CA PRO A 203 20.48 -2.97 10.51
C PRO A 203 20.97 -2.43 11.85
N SER A 204 21.64 -1.27 11.87
CA SER A 204 22.32 -0.78 13.07
C SER A 204 22.64 0.72 13.01
N ARG A 205 23.02 1.29 14.15
CA ARG A 205 23.55 2.66 14.26
C ARG A 205 24.89 2.83 13.56
N LEU A 206 25.70 1.76 13.46
CA LEU A 206 26.94 1.78 12.71
C LEU A 206 26.66 1.96 11.21
N PHE A 207 25.61 1.32 10.69
CA PHE A 207 25.15 1.49 9.31
C PHE A 207 24.85 2.96 9.00
N SER A 208 24.03 3.62 9.82
CA SER A 208 23.70 5.04 9.58
C SER A 208 24.89 5.98 9.76
N ARG A 209 25.89 5.64 10.58
CA ARG A 209 27.17 6.40 10.63
C ARG A 209 27.97 6.28 9.34
N ARG A 210 28.08 5.07 8.78
CA ARG A 210 28.76 4.85 7.50
C ARG A 210 28.02 5.55 6.36
N LEU A 211 26.70 5.36 6.30
CA LEU A 211 25.86 5.97 5.29
C LEU A 211 25.93 7.50 5.31
N ARG A 212 26.08 8.12 6.48
CA ARG A 212 26.24 9.57 6.63
C ARG A 212 27.35 10.15 5.76
N HIS A 213 28.49 9.45 5.65
CA HIS A 213 29.59 9.89 4.80
C HIS A 213 29.31 9.69 3.32
N GLU A 214 28.48 8.71 2.97
CA GLU A 214 28.13 8.39 1.58
C GLU A 214 27.03 9.31 1.02
N VAL A 215 26.25 9.99 1.88
CA VAL A 215 25.10 10.83 1.46
C VAL A 215 25.19 12.29 1.92
N ASP A 216 26.38 12.79 2.24
CA ASP A 216 26.64 14.16 2.70
C ASP A 216 25.78 14.56 3.91
N SER A 217 25.63 13.65 4.88
CA SER A 217 24.81 13.84 6.08
C SER A 217 23.30 14.07 5.86
N ARG A 218 22.77 13.77 4.67
CA ARG A 218 21.31 13.83 4.40
C ARG A 218 20.52 12.65 4.96
N ASN A 219 21.19 11.62 5.48
CA ASN A 219 20.50 10.45 6.03
C ASN A 219 19.76 10.79 7.32
N ILE A 220 18.64 10.10 7.53
CA ILE A 220 17.99 10.06 8.84
C ILE A 220 18.73 9.07 9.74
N TYR A 221 18.73 9.32 11.04
CA TYR A 221 19.42 8.49 12.03
C TYR A 221 18.77 8.61 13.41
N GLY A 222 19.18 7.75 14.34
CA GLY A 222 18.83 7.89 15.75
C GLY A 222 17.39 7.47 16.08
N GLY A 223 16.84 6.51 15.33
CA GLY A 223 15.47 6.02 15.53
C GLY A 223 14.40 6.89 14.88
N MET A 224 14.78 7.84 14.01
CA MET A 224 13.84 8.57 13.16
C MET A 224 13.30 7.67 12.04
N ILE A 225 12.10 8.00 11.57
CA ILE A 225 11.45 7.35 10.44
C ILE A 225 11.22 8.41 9.36
N GLY A 226 11.55 8.09 8.12
CA GLY A 226 11.35 8.98 6.97
C GLY A 226 10.44 8.30 5.97
N VAL A 227 9.40 9.01 5.52
CA VAL A 227 8.54 8.59 4.42
C VAL A 227 8.99 9.34 3.17
N TYR A 228 9.61 8.63 2.24
CA TYR A 228 10.08 9.15 0.96
C TYR A 228 8.99 8.95 -0.08
N TRP A 229 8.51 10.05 -0.65
CA TRP A 229 7.38 10.03 -1.56
C TRP A 229 7.84 9.71 -2.99
N PRO A 230 6.99 9.05 -3.81
CA PRO A 230 7.31 8.73 -5.19
C PRO A 230 7.69 9.96 -6.02
N SER A 231 8.44 9.73 -7.11
CA SER A 231 8.78 10.75 -8.12
C SER A 231 9.51 11.99 -7.58
N GLY A 232 10.29 11.85 -6.50
CA GLY A 232 11.08 12.95 -5.97
C GLY A 232 10.28 14.02 -5.23
N ALA A 233 9.04 13.72 -4.83
CA ALA A 233 8.15 14.65 -4.12
C ALA A 233 8.62 14.99 -2.68
N GLY A 234 9.84 14.59 -2.30
CA GLY A 234 10.46 14.89 -1.02
C GLY A 234 10.20 13.82 0.02
N ALA A 235 10.43 14.18 1.29
CA ALA A 235 10.28 13.27 2.41
C ALA A 235 9.59 13.93 3.61
N THR A 236 8.77 13.16 4.31
CA THR A 236 8.17 13.52 5.59
C THR A 236 8.89 12.78 6.71
N LEU A 237 9.39 13.51 7.71
CA LEU A 237 10.16 12.94 8.81
C LEU A 237 9.32 12.81 10.08
N PHE A 238 9.50 11.70 10.79
CA PHE A 238 8.79 11.35 12.00
C PHE A 238 9.77 11.02 13.13
N ARG A 239 9.48 11.55 14.31
CA ARG A 239 10.19 11.25 15.55
C ARG A 239 9.20 10.87 16.63
N ARG A 240 9.40 9.72 17.28
CA ARG A 240 8.47 9.22 18.29
C ARG A 240 8.37 10.12 19.53
N GLY A 241 9.49 10.69 19.97
CA GLY A 241 9.54 11.43 21.24
C GLY A 241 9.04 10.57 22.41
N SER A 242 8.14 11.12 23.22
CA SER A 242 7.47 10.46 24.34
C SER A 242 6.17 9.73 23.95
N GLN A 243 5.77 9.77 22.69
CA GLN A 243 4.49 9.20 22.25
C GLN A 243 4.44 7.68 22.41
N ASP A 244 3.24 7.18 22.72
CA ASP A 244 2.95 5.75 22.68
C ASP A 244 3.22 5.18 21.28
N VAL A 245 3.77 3.97 21.24
CA VAL A 245 4.18 3.32 19.98
C VAL A 245 3.00 3.13 19.03
N LYS A 246 1.80 2.81 19.54
CA LYS A 246 0.62 2.62 18.69
C LYS A 246 0.15 3.94 18.09
N ILE A 247 0.13 5.02 18.87
CA ILE A 247 -0.27 6.35 18.39
C ILE A 247 0.72 6.82 17.32
N PHE A 248 2.02 6.67 17.57
CA PHE A 248 3.07 7.02 16.63
C PHE A 248 2.95 6.22 15.32
N GLU A 249 2.74 4.91 15.41
CA GLU A 249 2.52 4.06 14.23
C GLU A 249 1.29 4.48 13.42
N HIS A 250 0.17 4.77 14.09
CA HIS A 250 -1.05 5.25 13.42
C HIS A 250 -0.83 6.59 12.71
N SER A 251 -0.02 7.49 13.27
CA SER A 251 0.29 8.79 12.65
C SER A 251 0.98 8.62 11.29
N ILE A 252 1.90 7.65 11.18
CA ILE A 252 2.63 7.34 9.94
C ILE A 252 1.66 6.72 8.93
N ILE A 253 0.86 5.73 9.36
CA ILE A 253 -0.13 5.06 8.52
C ILE A 253 -1.13 6.07 7.93
N ASN A 254 -1.65 6.97 8.77
CA ASN A 254 -2.59 7.99 8.35
C ASN A 254 -1.97 8.97 7.35
N GLU A 255 -0.69 9.35 7.53
CA GLU A 255 -0.01 10.24 6.58
C GLU A 255 0.14 9.57 5.21
N VAL A 256 0.53 8.29 5.17
CA VAL A 256 0.65 7.52 3.92
C VAL A 256 -0.68 7.48 3.19
N PHE A 257 -1.75 7.05 3.87
CA PHE A 257 -3.06 6.98 3.24
C PHE A 257 -3.60 8.35 2.82
N ARG A 258 -3.36 9.40 3.62
CA ARG A 258 -3.75 10.78 3.29
C ARG A 258 -3.09 11.27 2.00
N ALA A 259 -1.79 11.00 1.82
CA ALA A 259 -1.08 11.36 0.60
C ALA A 259 -1.58 10.57 -0.63
N SER A 260 -1.90 9.27 -0.44
CA SER A 260 -2.56 8.47 -1.48
C SER A 260 -3.96 8.99 -1.86
N SER A 261 -4.65 9.67 -0.94
CA SER A 261 -5.97 10.28 -1.20
C SER A 261 -5.91 11.52 -2.08
N THR A 262 -4.81 12.29 -2.05
CA THR A 262 -4.69 13.61 -2.67
C THR A 262 -4.28 13.59 -4.14
N CYS A 263 -4.64 12.54 -4.91
CA CYS A 263 -4.39 12.47 -6.35
C CYS A 263 -5.25 13.51 -7.11
N GLY A 264 -4.76 14.75 -7.10
CA GLY A 264 -5.31 15.95 -7.72
C GLY A 264 -4.37 17.13 -7.43
N GLY A 265 -3.16 17.08 -8.00
CA GLY A 265 -2.27 18.22 -8.16
C GLY A 265 -1.93 19.03 -6.92
N LYS A 266 -1.01 18.54 -6.07
CA LYS A 266 -0.15 19.45 -5.30
C LYS A 266 1.30 19.02 -5.46
N THR A 267 2.09 19.91 -6.04
CA THR A 267 3.55 19.95 -5.90
C THR A 267 3.87 20.01 -4.41
N TYR A 268 4.48 18.95 -3.89
CA TYR A 268 5.03 18.96 -2.54
C TYR A 268 6.31 19.82 -2.57
N GLU A 269 6.15 21.12 -2.33
CA GLU A 269 7.30 22.00 -2.08
C GLU A 269 7.87 21.70 -0.69
N SER A 270 9.15 21.30 -0.67
CA SER A 270 10.10 21.35 0.45
C SER A 270 9.76 20.61 1.76
N VAL A 271 10.78 19.93 2.26
CA VAL A 271 10.87 19.22 3.56
C VAL A 271 10.07 19.92 4.67
N HIS A 272 8.86 19.45 4.94
CA HIS A 272 8.09 19.87 6.12
C HIS A 272 8.53 19.04 7.33
N PHE A 273 9.31 19.67 8.21
CA PHE A 273 9.50 19.19 9.58
C PHE A 273 8.17 19.32 10.34
N LYS A 274 7.39 18.25 10.44
CA LYS A 274 6.35 18.18 11.49
C LYS A 274 7.04 17.91 12.83
N GLN A 275 7.42 18.97 13.52
CA GLN A 275 7.72 18.93 14.95
C GLN A 275 6.38 19.07 15.69
N ASN A 276 5.82 17.97 16.17
CA ASN A 276 4.79 18.03 17.20
C ASN A 276 5.51 18.14 18.54
N PHE A 277 5.46 19.33 19.16
CA PHE A 277 5.87 19.56 20.55
C PHE A 277 4.92 18.85 21.52
#